data_AF-A0A8D8Y8I4-F1
#
_entry.id   AF-A0A8D8Y8I4-F1
#
_cell.length_a   1.000
_cell.length_b   1.000
_cell.length_c   1.000
_cell.angle_alpha   90.00
_cell.angle_beta   90.00
_cell.angle_gamma   90.00
#
_symmetry.space_group_name_H-M   'P 1'
#
loop_
_entity.id
_entity.type
_entity.pdbx_description
1 polymer ?
#
loop_
_entity_poly.entity_id
_entity_poly.type
_entity_poly.pdbx_seq_one_letter_code
_entity_poly.pdbx_strand_id
1 'polypeptide(L)'
;MSTQKLIPPPPSSDLLIHSLKHHAPDNSDPNVYALCKNPFEEINASEELSKGQKVLDYDSEPDSEAEDALYETQWGDADQEFAEPQTIDHEMEYSDIVDRAGAYTGEEILKISIEKATKLHSLYCSQLNQLRHIYIDKKRQYLQDLKKEKELYCSIHNQKKTSVEEMRRYKLLKASISYGRKHRLDAILAKREHEKRLGGKQPSKSKMYKCYFQDDGVRCFAICIPLTKFCARHILMDKRQVLFRACGAPFNNTTCTNPVLVTVKDKYCTFHRTYRSVLEREQREMIETIKNEVQTEDEENNNSHETIIDTRIKARD
;
A
#
# COMPACT_ATOMS: atom_id res chain seq x y z
N MET A 1 -58.41 2.91 20.06
CA MET A 1 -58.05 2.21 18.81
C MET A 1 -56.67 2.70 18.39
N SER A 2 -55.63 1.90 18.66
CA SER A 2 -54.22 2.29 18.42
C SER A 2 -53.84 2.10 16.97
N THR A 3 -53.40 3.17 16.31
CA THR A 3 -52.73 3.13 15.01
C THR A 3 -51.23 2.92 15.24
N GLN A 4 -50.77 1.68 15.11
CA GLN A 4 -49.36 1.33 15.17
C GLN A 4 -48.65 1.88 13.92
N LYS A 5 -47.71 2.81 14.10
CA LYS A 5 -46.78 3.23 13.05
C LYS A 5 -45.73 2.13 12.84
N LEU A 6 -45.82 1.46 11.71
CA LEU A 6 -44.86 0.44 11.26
C LEU A 6 -43.52 1.09 10.91
N ILE A 7 -42.46 0.65 11.60
CA ILE A 7 -41.07 1.00 11.29
C ILE A 7 -40.66 0.20 10.02
N PRO A 8 -40.12 0.83 8.96
CA PRO A 8 -39.72 0.11 7.76
C PRO A 8 -38.52 -0.81 8.04
N PRO A 9 -38.44 -1.98 7.38
CA PRO A 9 -37.37 -2.94 7.59
C PRO A 9 -36.00 -2.36 7.15
N PRO A 10 -34.90 -2.83 7.76
CA PRO A 10 -33.56 -2.39 7.40
C PRO A 10 -33.27 -2.72 5.91
N PRO A 11 -32.49 -1.86 5.22
CA PRO A 11 -32.21 -2.04 3.80
C PRO A 11 -31.58 -3.42 3.56
N SER A 12 -32.14 -4.14 2.58
CA SER A 12 -31.63 -5.44 2.13
C SER A 12 -30.13 -5.36 1.83
N SER A 13 -29.39 -6.42 2.15
CA SER A 13 -27.98 -6.59 1.81
C SER A 13 -27.67 -6.25 0.35
N ASP A 14 -28.65 -6.42 -0.54
CA ASP A 14 -28.50 -6.19 -1.98
C ASP A 14 -28.36 -4.69 -2.31
N LEU A 15 -29.01 -3.80 -1.54
CA LEU A 15 -28.86 -2.35 -1.70
C LEU A 15 -27.49 -1.86 -1.23
N LEU A 16 -26.94 -2.53 -0.21
CA LEU A 16 -25.62 -2.26 0.33
C LEU A 16 -24.53 -2.73 -0.65
N ILE A 17 -24.73 -3.90 -1.27
CA ILE A 17 -23.87 -4.43 -2.34
C ILE A 17 -23.94 -3.54 -3.58
N HIS A 18 -25.12 -3.04 -3.96
CA HIS A 18 -25.30 -2.14 -5.10
C HIS A 18 -24.57 -0.80 -4.88
N SER A 19 -24.65 -0.25 -3.67
CA SER A 19 -23.98 1.01 -3.31
C SER A 19 -22.45 0.90 -3.33
N LEU A 20 -21.90 -0.29 -3.06
CA LEU A 20 -20.47 -0.57 -3.08
C LEU A 20 -19.91 -0.87 -4.47
N LYS A 21 -20.77 -1.12 -5.46
CA LYS A 21 -20.36 -1.47 -6.84
C LYS A 21 -19.61 -0.32 -7.53
N HIS A 22 -19.87 0.93 -7.15
CA HIS A 22 -19.18 2.11 -7.67
C HIS A 22 -17.72 2.26 -7.22
N HIS A 23 -17.27 1.48 -6.22
CA HIS A 23 -15.88 1.45 -5.77
C HIS A 23 -15.06 0.31 -6.37
N ALA A 24 -15.68 -0.60 -7.14
CA ALA A 24 -14.97 -1.62 -7.87
C ALA A 24 -14.52 -1.06 -9.23
N PRO A 25 -13.23 -1.17 -9.62
CA PRO A 25 -12.80 -0.76 -10.95
C PRO A 25 -13.46 -1.66 -12.01
N ASP A 26 -14.00 -1.05 -13.07
CA ASP A 26 -14.72 -1.69 -14.20
C ASP A 26 -13.80 -2.54 -15.12
N ASN A 27 -12.96 -3.41 -14.55
CA ASN A 27 -12.21 -4.39 -15.34
C ASN A 27 -12.79 -5.78 -15.14
N SER A 28 -13.60 -6.18 -16.11
CA SER A 28 -14.15 -7.51 -16.30
C SER A 28 -13.07 -8.50 -16.75
N ASP A 29 -12.15 -8.86 -15.86
CA ASP A 29 -11.30 -10.03 -16.03
C ASP A 29 -11.29 -10.85 -14.72
N PRO A 30 -11.86 -12.07 -14.70
CA PRO A 30 -11.95 -12.91 -13.50
C PRO A 30 -10.60 -13.48 -13.02
N ASN A 31 -9.48 -13.01 -13.57
CA ASN A 31 -8.13 -13.50 -13.28
C ASN A 31 -7.18 -12.44 -12.69
N VAL A 32 -7.70 -11.31 -12.20
CA VAL A 32 -6.90 -10.22 -11.60
C VAL A 32 -6.87 -10.28 -10.06
N TYR A 33 -7.53 -11.26 -9.44
CA TYR A 33 -7.40 -11.46 -7.99
C TYR A 33 -5.98 -11.90 -7.64
N ALA A 34 -5.20 -10.93 -7.18
CA ALA A 34 -3.90 -11.08 -6.55
C ALA A 34 -2.85 -11.79 -7.42
N LEU A 35 -2.37 -11.09 -8.46
CA LEU A 35 -0.97 -11.29 -8.86
C LEU A 35 -0.12 -10.81 -7.68
N CYS A 36 0.21 -11.73 -6.78
CA CYS A 36 1.09 -11.50 -5.65
C CYS A 36 2.47 -11.17 -6.24
N LYS A 37 2.73 -9.87 -6.44
CA LYS A 37 3.98 -9.40 -7.04
C LYS A 37 5.15 -10.00 -6.28
N ASN A 38 6.12 -10.58 -6.98
CA ASN A 38 7.26 -11.23 -6.37
C ASN A 38 8.03 -10.20 -5.49
N PRO A 39 8.15 -10.42 -4.17
CA PRO A 39 8.72 -9.44 -3.24
C PRO A 39 10.19 -9.08 -3.50
N PHE A 40 10.86 -9.84 -4.37
CA PHE A 40 12.27 -9.68 -4.70
C PHE A 40 12.52 -9.05 -6.08
N GLU A 41 11.51 -8.98 -6.94
CA GLU A 41 11.68 -8.52 -8.33
C GLU A 41 10.76 -7.33 -8.67
N GLU A 42 9.58 -7.22 -8.05
CA GLU A 42 8.50 -6.36 -8.54
C GLU A 42 8.06 -5.25 -7.56
N ILE A 43 8.66 -5.18 -6.37
CA ILE A 43 8.31 -4.18 -5.34
C ILE A 43 9.50 -3.23 -5.14
N ASN A 44 9.38 -2.00 -5.64
CA ASN A 44 10.36 -0.95 -5.41
C ASN A 44 10.14 -0.34 -4.02
N ALA A 45 10.80 -0.90 -3.00
CA ALA A 45 10.61 -0.56 -1.58
C ALA A 45 10.80 0.93 -1.26
N SER A 46 11.57 1.66 -2.08
CA SER A 46 11.79 3.11 -1.89
C SER A 46 10.59 3.95 -2.32
N GLU A 47 9.83 3.49 -3.31
CA GLU A 47 8.68 4.22 -3.84
C GLU A 47 7.44 4.04 -2.96
N GLU A 48 7.24 2.85 -2.39
CA GLU A 48 6.14 2.60 -1.45
C GLU A 48 6.31 3.35 -0.13
N LEU A 49 7.56 3.46 0.35
CA LEU A 49 7.87 4.21 1.58
C LEU A 49 7.52 5.70 1.45
N SER A 50 7.65 6.27 0.25
CA SER A 50 7.28 7.67 -0.02
C SER A 50 5.77 7.94 0.03
N LYS A 51 4.96 6.89 -0.22
CA LYS A 51 3.48 6.98 -0.24
C LYS A 51 2.87 6.80 1.17
N GLY A 52 3.63 6.22 2.11
CA GLY A 52 3.14 5.84 3.45
C GLY A 52 3.46 6.81 4.60
N GLN A 53 4.13 7.95 4.35
CA GLN A 53 4.42 8.94 5.39
C GLN A 53 3.18 9.78 5.75
N LYS A 54 2.23 9.16 6.45
CA LYS A 54 1.26 9.86 7.28
C LYS A 54 1.06 9.04 8.56
N VAL A 55 1.97 9.27 9.51
CA VAL A 55 1.95 8.62 10.83
C VAL A 55 0.74 9.16 11.59
N LEU A 56 -0.27 8.31 11.76
CA LEU A 56 -1.33 8.48 12.74
C LEU A 56 -1.00 7.52 13.90
N ASP A 57 -0.34 8.07 14.90
CA ASP A 57 -0.20 7.43 16.21
C ASP A 57 -1.58 7.46 16.87
N TYR A 58 -2.27 6.32 16.86
CA TYR A 58 -3.48 6.11 17.64
C TYR A 58 -3.20 5.07 18.72
N ASP A 59 -3.39 5.52 19.96
CA ASP A 59 -3.01 4.94 21.23
C ASP A 59 -3.32 3.45 21.41
N SER A 60 -2.40 2.78 22.11
CA SER A 60 -2.62 1.47 22.72
C SER A 60 -3.16 1.67 24.14
N GLU A 61 -4.41 1.32 24.40
CA GLU A 61 -4.91 1.21 25.77
C GLU A 61 -4.49 -0.13 26.40
N PRO A 62 -3.89 -0.13 27.60
CA PRO A 62 -3.58 -1.35 28.33
C PRO A 62 -4.84 -1.89 29.04
N ASP A 63 -5.12 -3.17 28.77
CA ASP A 63 -6.08 -4.00 29.49
C ASP A 63 -5.59 -4.21 30.93
N SER A 64 -6.19 -3.48 31.88
CA SER A 64 -5.92 -3.62 33.32
C SER A 64 -7.14 -4.24 34.00
N GLU A 65 -7.17 -5.57 34.03
CA GLU A 65 -7.98 -6.35 34.97
C GLU A 65 -7.45 -6.14 36.40
N ALA A 66 -7.96 -5.14 37.11
CA ALA A 66 -7.89 -5.11 38.57
C ALA A 66 -9.03 -4.24 39.13
N GLU A 67 -9.89 -4.88 39.91
CA GLU A 67 -10.47 -4.33 41.15
C GLU A 67 -11.27 -3.03 41.03
N ASP A 68 -12.60 -3.15 40.95
CA ASP A 68 -13.51 -2.21 41.62
C ASP A 68 -14.72 -2.98 42.16
N ALA A 69 -14.44 -3.85 43.14
CA ALA A 69 -15.42 -4.49 44.01
C ALA A 69 -15.80 -3.58 45.20
N LEU A 70 -15.91 -2.27 44.99
CA LEU A 70 -16.24 -1.27 46.03
C LEU A 70 -17.20 -0.18 45.53
N TYR A 71 -18.32 -0.58 44.93
CA TYR A 71 -19.49 0.31 44.87
C TYR A 71 -20.74 -0.42 45.34
N GLU A 72 -20.64 -0.92 46.57
CA GLU A 72 -21.77 -1.34 47.38
C GLU A 72 -22.39 -0.10 48.05
N THR A 73 -23.70 0.05 47.87
CA THR A 73 -24.66 0.79 48.72
C THR A 73 -24.45 2.29 48.94
N GLN A 74 -25.04 3.10 48.05
CA GLN A 74 -25.81 4.29 48.45
C GLN A 74 -26.72 4.70 47.28
N TRP A 75 -27.85 5.35 47.56
CA TRP A 75 -28.91 5.75 46.61
C TRP A 75 -29.80 4.55 46.21
N GLY A 76 -30.70 4.09 47.08
CA GLY A 76 -31.82 4.85 47.61
C GLY A 76 -33.04 4.52 46.77
N ASP A 77 -33.94 3.71 47.33
CA ASP A 77 -35.25 3.39 46.77
C ASP A 77 -35.92 4.67 46.24
N ALA A 78 -36.29 4.66 44.97
CA ALA A 78 -37.26 5.58 44.41
C ALA A 78 -37.91 4.90 43.21
N ASP A 79 -38.95 4.14 43.52
CA ASP A 79 -40.00 3.77 42.59
C ASP A 79 -40.64 5.06 42.06
N GLN A 80 -40.03 5.68 41.04
CA GLN A 80 -40.60 6.84 40.37
C GLN A 80 -41.03 6.41 38.97
N GLU A 81 -42.32 6.18 38.86
CA GLU A 81 -43.03 5.89 37.62
C GLU A 81 -42.61 6.87 36.52
N PHE A 82 -42.36 6.27 35.36
CA PHE A 82 -41.94 6.86 34.10
C PHE A 82 -42.87 8.01 33.67
N ALA A 83 -42.44 9.25 33.91
CA ALA A 83 -43.09 10.43 33.35
C ALA A 83 -42.55 10.69 31.93
N GLU A 84 -43.46 10.72 30.95
CA GLU A 84 -43.18 11.15 29.58
C GLU A 84 -42.47 12.52 29.54
N PRO A 85 -41.54 12.73 28.57
CA PRO A 85 -40.88 14.01 28.42
C PRO A 85 -41.92 15.07 28.06
N GLN A 86 -42.29 15.90 29.03
CA GLN A 86 -43.13 17.06 28.78
C GLN A 86 -42.39 18.00 27.82
N THR A 87 -42.92 18.10 26.60
CA THR A 87 -42.53 19.12 25.64
C THR A 87 -42.78 20.47 26.29
N ILE A 88 -41.73 21.27 26.42
CA ILE A 88 -41.80 22.64 26.95
C ILE A 88 -42.72 23.43 26.03
N ASP A 89 -43.94 23.72 26.49
CA ASP A 89 -44.87 24.63 25.81
C ASP A 89 -44.31 26.05 25.84
N HIS A 90 -43.54 26.39 24.79
CA HIS A 90 -43.05 27.74 24.55
C HIS A 90 -44.18 28.76 24.31
N GLU A 91 -45.44 28.32 24.12
CA GLU A 91 -46.58 29.21 23.90
C GLU A 91 -47.07 29.89 25.19
N MET A 92 -46.95 29.24 26.36
CA MET A 92 -47.40 29.82 27.64
C MET A 92 -46.45 30.90 28.18
N GLU A 93 -45.17 30.88 27.77
CA GLU A 93 -44.17 31.85 28.22
C GLU A 93 -44.18 33.15 27.41
N TYR A 94 -44.73 33.12 26.18
CA TYR A 94 -44.84 34.29 25.31
C TYR A 94 -46.01 35.21 25.70
N SER A 95 -47.13 34.64 26.14
CA SER A 95 -48.28 35.42 26.64
C SER A 95 -47.92 36.24 27.88
N ASP A 96 -47.15 35.65 28.80
CA ASP A 96 -46.75 36.29 30.06
C ASP A 96 -45.85 37.52 29.88
N ILE A 97 -45.06 37.56 28.81
CA ILE A 97 -44.14 38.66 28.48
C ILE A 97 -44.91 39.79 27.75
N VAL A 98 -45.87 39.42 26.89
CA VAL A 98 -46.71 40.37 26.14
C VAL A 98 -47.67 41.11 27.07
N ASP A 99 -48.25 40.43 28.05
CA ASP A 99 -49.20 41.02 29.02
C ASP A 99 -48.54 41.99 30.03
N ARG A 100 -47.21 41.99 30.09
CA ARG A 100 -46.43 42.81 31.06
C ARG A 100 -45.51 43.83 30.38
N ALA A 101 -45.73 44.10 29.09
CA ALA A 101 -44.97 45.10 28.33
C ALA A 101 -45.12 46.51 28.95
N GLY A 102 -44.02 47.06 29.47
CA GLY A 102 -43.94 48.43 30.04
C GLY A 102 -43.99 48.52 31.57
N ALA A 103 -44.16 47.41 32.30
CA ALA A 103 -44.33 47.42 33.76
C ALA A 103 -43.08 47.00 34.56
N TYR A 104 -42.04 46.48 33.91
CA TYR A 104 -40.88 45.94 34.61
C TYR A 104 -39.81 46.99 34.91
N THR A 105 -39.47 47.11 36.18
CA THR A 105 -38.26 47.79 36.64
C THR A 105 -37.01 46.94 36.38
N GLY A 106 -35.83 47.55 36.28
CA GLY A 106 -34.59 46.82 36.01
C GLY A 106 -34.28 45.71 37.02
N GLU A 107 -34.71 45.88 38.27
CA GLU A 107 -34.55 44.88 39.35
C GLU A 107 -35.44 43.65 39.13
N GLU A 108 -36.68 43.83 38.65
CA GLU A 108 -37.61 42.74 38.36
C GLU A 108 -37.16 41.93 37.13
N ILE A 109 -36.59 42.60 36.12
CA ILE A 109 -36.02 41.92 34.94
C ILE A 109 -34.86 41.01 35.37
N LEU A 110 -33.97 41.51 36.24
CA LEU A 110 -32.85 40.72 36.74
C LEU A 110 -33.33 39.52 37.54
N LYS A 111 -34.33 39.70 38.43
CA LYS A 111 -34.90 38.61 39.20
C LYS A 111 -35.50 37.52 38.30
N ILE A 112 -36.26 37.90 37.29
CA ILE A 112 -36.82 36.96 36.30
C ILE A 112 -35.70 36.28 35.51
N SER A 113 -34.65 37.00 35.13
CA SER A 113 -33.53 36.42 34.39
C SER A 113 -32.77 35.36 35.22
N ILE A 114 -32.61 35.59 36.52
CA ILE A 114 -31.99 34.65 37.45
C ILE A 114 -32.89 33.42 37.63
N GLU A 115 -34.19 33.62 37.85
CA GLU A 115 -35.16 32.52 37.98
C GLU A 115 -35.24 31.66 36.72
N LYS A 116 -35.18 32.28 35.53
CA LYS A 116 -35.12 31.55 34.26
C LYS A 116 -33.80 30.79 34.10
N ALA A 117 -32.68 31.42 34.45
CA ALA A 117 -31.37 30.78 34.39
C ALA A 117 -31.26 29.59 35.36
N THR A 118 -31.80 29.71 36.57
CA THR A 118 -31.81 28.61 37.55
C THR A 118 -32.76 27.48 37.12
N LYS A 119 -33.94 27.81 36.56
CA LYS A 119 -34.86 26.81 36.01
C LYS A 119 -34.23 26.06 34.85
N LEU A 120 -33.60 26.77 33.91
CA LEU A 120 -32.87 26.18 32.79
C LEU A 120 -31.71 25.28 33.27
N HIS A 121 -30.95 25.72 34.27
CA HIS A 121 -29.91 24.90 34.89
C HIS A 121 -30.48 23.61 35.49
N SER A 122 -31.60 23.67 36.22
CA SER A 122 -32.23 22.48 36.80
C SER A 122 -32.73 21.49 35.73
N LEU A 123 -33.27 22.00 34.62
CA LEU A 123 -33.69 21.17 33.48
C LEU A 123 -32.49 20.48 32.81
N TYR A 124 -31.38 21.19 32.60
CA TYR A 124 -30.17 20.58 32.06
C TYR A 124 -29.60 19.51 32.99
N CYS A 125 -29.57 19.76 34.30
CA CYS A 125 -29.17 18.74 35.28
C CYS A 125 -30.06 17.50 35.20
N SER A 126 -31.38 17.68 35.08
CA SER A 126 -32.33 16.58 34.92
C SER A 126 -32.06 15.78 33.62
N GLN A 127 -31.85 16.46 32.50
CA GLN A 127 -31.54 15.83 31.22
C GLN A 127 -30.22 15.05 31.27
N LEU A 128 -29.18 15.61 31.89
CA LEU A 128 -27.89 14.92 32.05
C LEU A 128 -28.02 13.68 32.94
N ASN A 129 -28.81 13.73 34.00
CA ASN A 129 -29.11 12.57 34.83
C ASN A 129 -29.86 11.50 34.04
N GLN A 130 -30.84 11.87 33.22
CA GLN A 130 -31.53 10.93 32.34
C GLN A 130 -30.57 10.25 31.35
N LEU A 131 -29.70 11.03 30.69
CA LEU A 131 -28.69 10.49 29.79
C LEU A 131 -27.71 9.56 30.51
N ARG A 132 -27.34 9.89 31.76
CA ARG A 132 -26.51 9.03 32.61
C ARG A 132 -27.20 7.69 32.90
N HIS A 133 -28.49 7.68 33.23
CA HIS A 133 -29.24 6.44 33.43
C HIS A 133 -29.26 5.58 32.16
N ILE A 134 -29.58 6.19 31.01
CA ILE A 134 -29.58 5.51 29.71
C ILE A 134 -28.19 4.92 29.40
N TYR A 135 -27.12 5.65 29.67
CA TYR A 135 -25.76 5.18 29.45
C TYR A 135 -25.43 3.98 30.35
N ILE A 136 -25.77 4.04 31.64
CA ILE A 136 -25.55 2.94 32.59
C ILE A 136 -26.32 1.70 32.15
N ASP A 137 -27.57 1.85 31.71
CA ASP A 137 -28.40 0.74 31.22
C ASP A 137 -27.84 0.13 29.94
N LYS A 138 -27.43 0.96 28.98
CA LYS A 138 -26.79 0.47 27.74
C LYS A 138 -25.46 -0.23 28.02
N LYS A 139 -24.65 0.29 28.94
CA LYS A 139 -23.40 -0.36 29.38
C LYS A 139 -23.70 -1.73 30.00
N ARG A 140 -24.72 -1.81 30.85
CA ARG A 140 -25.16 -3.07 31.47
C ARG A 140 -25.63 -4.08 30.42
N GLN A 141 -26.44 -3.66 29.46
CA GLN A 141 -26.90 -4.51 28.34
C GLN A 141 -25.71 -5.03 27.52
N TYR A 142 -24.79 -4.15 27.12
CA TYR A 142 -23.59 -4.53 26.38
C TYR A 142 -22.74 -5.57 27.11
N LEU A 143 -22.51 -5.38 28.42
CA LEU A 143 -21.76 -6.35 29.22
C LEU A 143 -22.49 -7.70 29.35
N GLN A 144 -23.82 -7.68 29.48
CA GLN A 144 -24.62 -8.91 29.48
C GLN A 144 -24.55 -9.62 28.14
N ASP A 145 -24.62 -8.89 27.03
CA ASP A 145 -24.55 -9.47 25.70
C ASP A 145 -23.15 -10.01 25.40
N LEU A 146 -22.08 -9.31 25.79
CA LEU A 146 -20.72 -9.85 25.75
C LEU A 146 -20.59 -11.13 26.58
N LYS A 147 -21.21 -11.19 27.76
CA LYS A 147 -21.18 -12.40 28.60
C LYS A 147 -21.92 -13.55 27.91
N LYS A 148 -23.12 -13.30 27.37
CA LYS A 148 -23.88 -14.28 26.59
C LYS A 148 -23.11 -14.72 25.35
N GLU A 149 -22.48 -13.81 24.63
CA GLU A 149 -21.65 -14.13 23.47
C GLU A 149 -20.47 -15.02 23.87
N LYS A 150 -19.79 -14.74 24.98
CA LYS A 150 -18.71 -15.60 25.50
C LYS A 150 -19.20 -16.99 25.92
N GLU A 151 -20.41 -17.07 26.48
CA GLU A 151 -21.04 -18.34 26.90
C GLU A 151 -21.58 -19.16 25.71
N LEU A 152 -22.21 -18.49 24.72
CA LEU A 152 -22.79 -19.10 23.52
C LEU A 152 -21.71 -19.44 22.50
N TYR A 153 -20.85 -18.46 22.21
CA TYR A 153 -19.70 -18.56 21.33
C TYR A 153 -18.45 -18.68 22.22
N CYS A 154 -18.28 -19.85 22.83
CA CYS A 154 -16.97 -20.23 23.37
C CYS A 154 -15.89 -19.89 22.34
N SER A 155 -14.70 -19.46 22.79
CA SER A 155 -13.54 -19.22 21.92
C SER A 155 -13.46 -20.31 20.85
N ILE A 156 -13.26 -19.92 19.58
CA ILE A 156 -13.18 -20.83 18.41
C ILE A 156 -12.19 -21.99 18.66
N HIS A 157 -11.24 -21.79 19.58
CA HIS A 157 -10.27 -22.80 20.02
C HIS A 157 -10.88 -23.86 20.96
N ASN A 158 -11.83 -23.48 21.82
CA ASN A 158 -12.46 -24.28 22.87
C ASN A 158 -13.78 -24.95 22.44
N GLN A 159 -14.33 -24.61 21.26
CA GLN A 159 -15.51 -25.28 20.72
C GLN A 159 -15.20 -26.75 20.37
N LYS A 160 -16.08 -27.68 20.76
CA LYS A 160 -15.98 -29.11 20.40
C LYS A 160 -16.21 -29.24 18.89
N LYS A 161 -15.19 -29.69 18.16
CA LYS A 161 -15.23 -29.92 16.70
C LYS A 161 -15.76 -31.32 16.45
N THR A 162 -17.07 -31.45 16.32
CA THR A 162 -17.74 -32.75 16.18
C THR A 162 -17.70 -33.24 14.74
N SER A 163 -17.61 -32.35 13.75
CA SER A 163 -17.52 -32.70 12.33
C SER A 163 -16.10 -32.66 11.77
N VAL A 164 -15.78 -33.62 10.89
CA VAL A 164 -14.52 -33.67 10.13
C VAL A 164 -14.34 -32.42 9.26
N GLU A 165 -15.43 -31.86 8.74
CA GLU A 165 -15.40 -30.64 7.93
C GLU A 165 -15.05 -29.41 8.76
N GLU A 166 -15.60 -29.29 9.97
CA GLU A 166 -15.29 -28.22 10.91
C GLU A 166 -13.82 -28.26 11.33
N MET A 167 -13.27 -29.46 11.55
CA MET A 167 -11.86 -29.64 11.85
C MET A 167 -10.96 -29.20 10.69
N ARG A 168 -11.36 -29.45 9.43
CA ARG A 168 -10.64 -28.96 8.24
C ARG A 168 -10.70 -27.43 8.13
N ARG A 169 -11.88 -26.83 8.31
CA ARG A 169 -12.05 -25.36 8.32
C ARG A 169 -11.21 -24.70 9.42
N TYR A 170 -11.19 -25.27 10.62
CA TYR A 170 -10.37 -24.77 11.72
C TYR A 170 -8.86 -24.87 11.44
N LYS A 171 -8.39 -25.98 10.85
CA LYS A 171 -6.99 -26.13 10.43
C LYS A 171 -6.62 -25.10 9.37
N LEU A 172 -7.50 -24.88 8.39
CA LEU A 172 -7.31 -23.88 7.34
C LEU A 172 -7.23 -22.46 7.94
N LEU A 173 -8.13 -22.12 8.86
CA LEU A 173 -8.13 -20.85 9.58
C LEU A 173 -6.86 -20.66 10.42
N LYS A 174 -6.41 -21.70 11.13
CA LYS A 174 -5.15 -21.63 11.90
C LYS A 174 -3.94 -21.44 10.99
N ALA A 175 -3.94 -22.09 9.83
CA ALA A 175 -2.89 -21.95 8.83
C ALA A 175 -2.87 -20.54 8.22
N SER A 176 -4.04 -19.96 7.88
CA SER A 176 -4.12 -18.60 7.32
C SER A 176 -3.68 -17.54 8.32
N ILE A 177 -4.08 -17.66 9.59
CA ILE A 177 -3.64 -16.75 10.66
C ILE A 177 -2.12 -16.90 10.92
N SER A 178 -1.60 -18.12 10.92
CA SER A 178 -0.15 -18.38 11.06
C SER A 178 0.64 -17.79 9.89
N TYR A 179 0.13 -17.95 8.66
CA TYR A 179 0.71 -17.38 7.46
C TYR A 179 0.71 -15.86 7.52
N GLY A 180 -0.43 -15.23 7.81
CA GLY A 180 -0.54 -13.79 7.98
C GLY A 180 0.39 -13.25 9.08
N ARG A 181 0.47 -13.90 10.24
CA ARG A 181 1.37 -13.45 11.32
C ARG A 181 2.85 -13.47 10.94
N LYS A 182 3.28 -14.38 10.07
CA LYS A 182 4.69 -14.49 9.65
C LYS A 182 5.01 -13.73 8.38
N HIS A 183 4.04 -13.58 7.48
CA HIS A 183 4.23 -13.04 6.13
C HIS A 183 3.61 -11.66 5.93
N ARG A 184 2.92 -11.09 6.92
CA ARG A 184 2.53 -9.67 6.87
C ARG A 184 3.77 -8.79 6.78
N LEU A 185 3.71 -7.80 5.89
CA LEU A 185 4.78 -6.82 5.68
C LEU A 185 5.20 -6.19 7.01
N ASP A 186 4.24 -5.82 7.85
CA ASP A 186 4.49 -5.24 9.18
C ASP A 186 5.25 -6.18 10.11
N ALA A 187 4.94 -7.48 10.08
CA ALA A 187 5.65 -8.47 10.90
C ALA A 187 7.09 -8.69 10.44
N ILE A 188 7.33 -8.65 9.12
CA ILE A 188 8.67 -8.74 8.53
C ILE A 188 9.48 -7.48 8.86
N LEU A 189 8.87 -6.30 8.74
CA LEU A 189 9.50 -5.02 9.07
C LEU A 189 9.82 -4.92 10.56
N ALA A 190 8.88 -5.28 11.43
CA ALA A 190 9.08 -5.30 12.88
C ALA A 190 10.19 -6.28 13.30
N LYS A 191 10.27 -7.47 12.68
CA LYS A 191 11.36 -8.41 12.91
C LYS A 191 12.71 -7.84 12.48
N ARG A 192 12.78 -7.23 11.29
CA ARG A 192 14.01 -6.56 10.79
C ARG A 192 14.41 -5.40 11.69
N GLU A 193 13.44 -4.64 12.21
CA GLU A 193 13.70 -3.55 13.13
C GLU A 193 14.21 -4.05 14.48
N HIS A 194 13.60 -5.10 15.03
CA HIS A 194 14.06 -5.74 16.25
C HIS A 194 15.50 -6.29 16.10
N GLU A 195 15.81 -6.91 14.96
CA GLU A 195 17.17 -7.34 14.61
C GLU A 195 18.14 -6.15 14.49
N LYS A 196 17.71 -4.99 13.98
CA LYS A 196 18.52 -3.75 13.98
C LYS A 196 18.78 -3.24 15.40
N ARG A 197 17.77 -3.23 16.27
CA ARG A 197 17.88 -2.75 17.67
C ARG A 197 18.75 -3.68 18.52
N LEU A 198 18.70 -4.99 18.29
CA LEU A 198 19.54 -5.99 18.97
C LEU A 198 20.99 -6.03 18.44
N GLY A 199 21.39 -5.09 17.59
CA GLY A 199 22.75 -5.05 17.06
C GLY A 199 23.05 -6.22 16.12
N GLY A 200 22.04 -6.70 15.39
CA GLY A 200 22.18 -7.71 14.35
C GLY A 200 23.38 -7.34 13.49
N LYS A 201 24.44 -8.14 13.60
CA LYS A 201 25.66 -8.01 12.81
C LYS A 201 25.21 -7.89 11.36
N GLN A 202 25.25 -6.68 10.81
CA GLN A 202 25.20 -6.48 9.38
C GLN A 202 26.16 -7.52 8.77
N PRO A 203 25.78 -8.25 7.71
CA PRO A 203 26.72 -9.16 7.06
C PRO A 203 27.98 -8.34 6.81
N SER A 204 29.06 -8.74 7.48
CA SER A 204 30.34 -8.05 7.53
C SER A 204 30.61 -7.43 6.18
N LYS A 205 30.62 -6.08 6.08
CA LYS A 205 30.99 -5.37 4.85
C LYS A 205 32.21 -6.08 4.28
N SER A 206 32.04 -6.74 3.13
CA SER A 206 33.11 -7.54 2.53
C SER A 206 34.34 -6.66 2.47
N LYS A 207 35.44 -7.06 3.12
CA LYS A 207 36.67 -6.27 3.15
C LYS A 207 37.05 -5.96 1.70
N MET A 208 36.94 -4.69 1.29
CA MET A 208 37.31 -4.29 -0.06
C MET A 208 38.83 -4.28 -0.13
N TYR A 209 39.39 -5.25 -0.85
CA TYR A 209 40.84 -5.40 -1.00
C TYR A 209 41.36 -4.44 -2.08
N LYS A 210 42.55 -3.87 -1.86
CA LYS A 210 43.26 -3.01 -2.83
C LYS A 210 44.10 -3.87 -3.79
N CYS A 211 44.22 -3.41 -5.03
CA CYS A 211 45.00 -4.08 -6.07
C CYS A 211 46.46 -4.26 -5.66
N TYR A 212 47.01 -5.45 -5.95
CA TYR A 212 48.39 -5.82 -5.63
C TYR A 212 49.42 -5.30 -6.65
N PHE A 213 49.00 -4.86 -7.84
CA PHE A 213 49.91 -4.45 -8.91
C PHE A 213 50.70 -3.17 -8.57
N GLN A 214 51.99 -3.18 -8.92
CA GLN A 214 52.92 -2.07 -8.76
C GLN A 214 53.62 -1.82 -10.09
N ASP A 215 53.46 -0.61 -10.63
CA ASP A 215 54.09 -0.16 -11.87
C ASP A 215 55.15 0.89 -11.51
N ASP A 216 56.40 0.68 -11.90
CA ASP A 216 57.53 1.61 -11.71
C ASP A 216 57.63 2.26 -10.32
N GLY A 217 57.35 1.49 -9.25
CA GLY A 217 57.43 1.97 -7.87
C GLY A 217 56.10 2.46 -7.27
N VAL A 218 55.05 2.64 -8.06
CA VAL A 218 53.72 3.11 -7.60
C VAL A 218 52.71 1.97 -7.54
N ARG A 219 52.10 1.76 -6.36
CA ARG A 219 51.06 0.74 -6.17
C ARG A 219 49.70 1.23 -6.66
N CYS A 220 48.94 0.34 -7.30
CA CYS A 220 47.57 0.63 -7.71
C CYS A 220 46.63 0.67 -6.49
N PHE A 221 45.88 1.76 -6.33
CA PHE A 221 44.90 1.91 -5.24
C PHE A 221 43.48 1.49 -5.63
N ALA A 222 43.28 0.98 -6.84
CA ALA A 222 41.96 0.52 -7.29
C ALA A 222 41.53 -0.74 -6.51
N ILE A 223 40.22 -0.87 -6.34
CA ILE A 223 39.59 -2.00 -5.66
C ILE A 223 39.75 -3.27 -6.51
N CYS A 224 40.04 -4.39 -5.86
CA CYS A 224 40.12 -5.70 -6.50
C CYS A 224 38.74 -6.18 -6.98
N ILE A 225 38.73 -6.92 -8.08
CA ILE A 225 37.56 -7.72 -8.45
C ILE A 225 37.33 -8.76 -7.35
N PRO A 226 36.08 -9.07 -6.96
CA PRO A 226 35.79 -10.10 -5.96
C PRO A 226 36.56 -11.39 -6.25
N LEU A 227 37.14 -11.98 -5.18
CA LEU A 227 37.94 -13.20 -5.24
C LEU A 227 39.29 -13.08 -5.99
N THR A 228 39.72 -11.87 -6.36
CA THR A 228 41.01 -11.64 -7.04
C THR A 228 41.90 -10.68 -6.25
N LYS A 229 43.20 -10.64 -6.58
CA LYS A 229 44.18 -9.69 -6.03
C LYS A 229 44.38 -8.44 -6.89
N PHE A 230 43.67 -8.34 -8.01
CA PHE A 230 43.89 -7.32 -9.03
C PHE A 230 42.60 -6.55 -9.35
N CYS A 231 42.73 -5.28 -9.73
CA CYS A 231 41.60 -4.50 -10.23
C CYS A 231 41.33 -4.84 -11.70
N ALA A 232 40.21 -4.35 -12.25
CA ALA A 232 39.87 -4.55 -13.66
C ALA A 232 41.02 -4.21 -14.60
N ARG A 233 41.68 -3.05 -14.43
CA ARG A 233 42.79 -2.65 -15.31
C ARG A 233 44.00 -3.59 -15.29
N HIS A 234 44.29 -4.21 -14.14
CA HIS A 234 45.48 -5.04 -13.95
C HIS A 234 45.18 -6.54 -13.91
N ILE A 235 43.93 -6.95 -14.13
CA ILE A 235 43.54 -8.36 -14.04
C ILE A 235 44.26 -9.24 -15.06
N LEU A 236 44.70 -8.66 -16.17
CA LEU A 236 45.48 -9.35 -17.21
C LEU A 236 46.94 -9.58 -16.81
N MET A 237 47.43 -8.93 -15.75
CA MET A 237 48.78 -9.15 -15.22
C MET A 237 48.84 -10.36 -14.28
N ASP A 238 47.68 -10.93 -13.91
CA ASP A 238 47.62 -12.14 -13.10
C ASP A 238 47.82 -13.39 -13.96
N LYS A 239 48.90 -14.12 -13.71
CA LYS A 239 49.23 -15.37 -14.41
C LYS A 239 48.19 -16.47 -14.21
N ARG A 240 47.37 -16.40 -13.17
CA ARG A 240 46.32 -17.37 -12.85
C ARG A 240 44.94 -16.95 -13.35
N GLN A 241 44.85 -15.83 -14.08
CA GLN A 241 43.57 -15.33 -14.56
C GLN A 241 43.03 -16.19 -15.71
N VAL A 242 41.86 -16.80 -15.51
CA VAL A 242 41.17 -17.60 -16.54
C VAL A 242 39.88 -16.92 -17.02
N LEU A 243 39.26 -16.08 -16.18
CA LEU A 243 37.95 -15.47 -16.48
C LEU A 243 38.02 -14.25 -17.41
N PHE A 244 39.18 -13.60 -17.51
CA PHE A 244 39.36 -12.38 -18.30
C PHE A 244 40.41 -12.62 -19.39
N ARG A 245 40.14 -12.12 -20.59
CA ARG A 245 41.07 -12.08 -21.72
C ARG A 245 41.21 -10.65 -22.25
N ALA A 246 42.29 -10.34 -22.96
CA ALA A 246 42.38 -9.08 -23.68
C ALA A 246 41.34 -9.02 -24.81
N CYS A 247 40.79 -7.84 -25.08
CA CYS A 247 39.81 -7.61 -26.13
C CYS A 247 40.33 -8.00 -27.53
N GLY A 248 41.61 -7.74 -27.81
CA GLY A 248 42.25 -8.14 -29.07
C GLY A 248 41.70 -7.47 -30.33
N ALA A 249 40.84 -6.46 -30.21
CA ALA A 249 40.36 -5.70 -31.36
C ALA A 249 41.50 -4.87 -31.97
N PRO A 250 41.64 -4.83 -33.31
CA PRO A 250 42.64 -3.99 -33.97
C PRO A 250 42.26 -2.52 -33.79
N PHE A 251 43.18 -1.72 -33.27
CA PHE A 251 43.04 -0.28 -33.10
C PHE A 251 44.34 0.39 -33.57
N ASN A 252 44.32 1.03 -34.73
CA ASN A 252 45.43 1.80 -35.31
C ASN A 252 46.82 1.17 -35.08
N ASN A 253 47.05 0.00 -35.69
CA ASN A 253 48.29 -0.80 -35.61
C ASN A 253 48.63 -1.41 -34.24
N THR A 254 47.79 -1.23 -33.22
CA THR A 254 47.92 -1.85 -31.89
C THR A 254 46.68 -2.67 -31.53
N THR A 255 46.83 -3.72 -30.73
CA THR A 255 45.69 -4.54 -30.29
C THR A 255 45.15 -4.03 -28.96
N CYS A 256 43.82 -4.03 -28.80
CA CYS A 256 43.18 -3.56 -27.58
C CYS A 256 43.48 -4.49 -26.39
N THR A 257 44.04 -3.92 -25.32
CA THR A 257 44.40 -4.60 -24.07
C THR A 257 43.30 -4.56 -23.01
N ASN A 258 42.10 -4.02 -23.31
CA ASN A 258 41.02 -3.97 -22.31
C ASN A 258 40.55 -5.39 -21.93
N PRO A 259 40.37 -5.67 -20.63
CA PRO A 259 39.92 -6.97 -20.14
C PRO A 259 38.45 -7.23 -20.52
N VAL A 260 38.17 -8.42 -21.02
CA VAL A 260 36.83 -8.90 -21.40
C VAL A 260 36.59 -10.25 -20.72
N LEU A 261 35.41 -10.40 -20.12
CA LEU A 261 34.99 -11.67 -19.51
C LEU A 261 34.79 -12.74 -20.59
N VAL A 262 35.42 -13.90 -20.41
CA VAL A 262 35.35 -15.02 -21.37
C VAL A 262 33.94 -15.60 -21.49
N THR A 263 33.13 -15.51 -20.42
CA THR A 263 31.76 -16.05 -20.37
C THR A 263 30.71 -15.14 -21.01
N VAL A 264 31.02 -13.87 -21.27
CA VAL A 264 30.07 -12.95 -21.89
C VAL A 264 30.03 -13.26 -23.39
N LYS A 265 28.82 -13.31 -23.97
CA LYS A 265 28.62 -13.54 -25.42
C LYS A 265 29.37 -12.52 -26.31
N ASP A 266 29.77 -11.40 -25.71
CA ASP A 266 30.49 -10.33 -26.36
C ASP A 266 31.96 -10.68 -26.59
N LYS A 267 32.37 -10.70 -27.85
CA LYS A 267 33.75 -11.03 -28.24
C LYS A 267 34.75 -9.91 -27.89
N TYR A 268 34.27 -8.67 -27.77
CA TYR A 268 35.08 -7.46 -27.62
C TYR A 268 34.64 -6.64 -26.40
N CYS A 269 35.48 -5.68 -25.97
CA CYS A 269 35.17 -4.80 -24.85
C CYS A 269 34.01 -3.83 -25.20
N THR A 270 33.43 -3.20 -24.18
CA THR A 270 32.29 -2.27 -24.34
C THR A 270 32.53 -1.18 -25.39
N PHE A 271 33.75 -0.63 -25.43
CA PHE A 271 34.15 0.39 -26.42
C PHE A 271 34.16 -0.14 -27.86
N HIS A 272 34.67 -1.35 -28.07
CA HIS A 272 34.69 -1.96 -29.41
C HIS A 272 33.35 -2.60 -29.79
N ARG A 273 32.50 -2.93 -28.81
CA ARG A 273 31.12 -3.37 -29.05
C ARG A 273 30.26 -2.24 -29.62
N THR A 274 30.38 -1.02 -29.08
CA THR A 274 29.60 0.14 -29.55
C THR A 274 30.11 0.66 -30.88
N TYR A 275 31.42 0.77 -31.06
CA TYR A 275 31.97 1.26 -32.34
C TYR A 275 31.71 0.29 -33.50
N ARG A 276 31.83 -1.02 -33.25
CA ARG A 276 31.54 -2.03 -34.28
C ARG A 276 30.06 -2.09 -34.62
N SER A 277 29.14 -1.94 -33.66
CA SER A 277 27.71 -1.93 -33.97
C SER A 277 27.27 -0.68 -34.75
N VAL A 278 28.01 0.44 -34.61
CA VAL A 278 27.82 1.64 -35.44
C VAL A 278 28.36 1.39 -36.84
N LEU A 279 29.60 0.91 -36.99
CA LEU A 279 30.17 0.59 -38.31
C LEU A 279 29.37 -0.49 -39.06
N GLU A 280 28.91 -1.53 -38.37
CA GLU A 280 28.08 -2.58 -38.97
C GLU A 280 26.70 -2.06 -39.38
N ARG A 281 26.18 -1.02 -38.70
CA ARG A 281 24.92 -0.37 -39.09
C ARG A 281 25.12 0.52 -40.32
N GLU A 282 26.15 1.35 -40.31
CA GLU A 282 26.52 2.21 -41.44
C GLU A 282 26.83 1.39 -42.70
N GLN A 283 27.53 0.25 -42.56
CA GLN A 283 27.76 -0.67 -43.68
C GLN A 283 26.48 -1.31 -44.21
N ARG A 284 25.51 -1.64 -43.34
CA ARG A 284 24.21 -2.17 -43.79
C ARG A 284 23.39 -1.11 -44.51
N GLU A 285 23.39 0.12 -43.99
CA GLU A 285 22.72 1.26 -44.62
C GLU A 285 23.35 1.59 -45.99
N MET A 286 24.69 1.52 -46.12
CA MET A 286 25.37 1.64 -47.41
C MET A 286 25.03 0.49 -48.37
N ILE A 287 24.92 -0.74 -47.88
CA ILE A 287 24.53 -1.89 -48.74
C ILE A 287 23.07 -1.80 -49.16
N GLU A 288 22.17 -1.32 -48.28
CA GLU A 288 20.76 -1.13 -48.58
C GLU A 288 20.54 0.01 -49.58
N THR A 289 21.27 1.11 -49.45
CA THR A 289 21.22 2.22 -50.43
C THR A 289 21.68 1.77 -51.80
N ILE A 290 22.82 1.07 -51.90
CA ILE A 290 23.31 0.50 -53.18
C ILE A 290 22.28 -0.48 -53.78
N LYS A 291 21.63 -1.32 -52.96
CA LYS A 291 20.60 -2.24 -53.45
C LYS A 291 19.37 -1.52 -53.98
N ASN A 292 18.94 -0.44 -53.31
CA ASN A 292 17.80 0.35 -53.74
C ASN A 292 18.13 1.11 -55.04
N GLU A 293 19.34 1.64 -55.17
CA GLU A 293 19.81 2.30 -56.42
C GLU A 293 19.81 1.32 -57.60
N VAL A 294 20.32 0.10 -57.41
CA VAL A 294 20.29 -0.95 -58.45
C VAL A 294 18.86 -1.36 -58.81
N GLN A 295 17.95 -1.44 -57.84
CA GLN A 295 16.53 -1.73 -58.11
C GLN A 295 15.83 -0.61 -58.87
N THR A 296 16.15 0.66 -58.58
CA THR A 296 15.60 1.80 -59.32
C THR A 296 16.12 1.86 -60.76
N GLU A 297 17.39 1.50 -60.99
CA GLU A 297 17.95 1.42 -62.35
C GLU A 297 17.32 0.27 -63.17
N ASP A 298 17.00 -0.86 -62.53
CA ASP A 298 16.30 -1.98 -63.17
C ASP A 298 14.83 -1.64 -63.49
N GLU A 299 14.13 -0.88 -62.63
CA GLU A 299 12.75 -0.41 -62.87
C GLU A 299 12.68 0.66 -63.98
N GLU A 300 13.63 1.61 -64.01
CA GLU A 300 13.70 2.63 -65.07
C GLU A 300 14.04 2.02 -66.44
N ASN A 301 14.94 1.03 -66.49
CA ASN A 301 15.25 0.32 -67.73
C ASN A 301 14.03 -0.48 -68.25
N ASN A 302 13.25 -1.11 -67.37
CA ASN A 302 12.03 -1.82 -67.77
C ASN A 302 10.93 -0.85 -68.27
N ASN A 303 10.77 0.31 -67.64
CA ASN A 303 9.81 1.34 -68.07
C ASN A 303 10.20 1.98 -69.42
N SER A 304 11.51 2.15 -69.67
CA SER A 304 11.99 2.64 -70.96
C SER A 304 11.75 1.63 -72.09
N HIS A 305 11.77 0.32 -71.79
CA HIS A 305 11.51 -0.73 -72.77
C HIS A 305 10.01 -0.86 -73.11
N GLU A 306 9.10 -0.66 -72.15
CA GLU A 306 7.64 -0.64 -72.40
C GLU A 306 7.18 0.59 -73.20
N THR A 307 7.72 1.78 -72.93
CA THR A 307 7.36 3.00 -73.67
C THR A 307 7.82 2.98 -75.14
N ILE A 308 8.91 2.29 -75.46
CA ILE A 308 9.37 2.06 -76.85
C ILE A 308 8.45 1.07 -77.60
N ILE A 309 7.83 0.12 -76.89
CA ILE A 309 6.89 -0.84 -77.49
C ILE A 309 5.56 -0.14 -77.81
N ASP A 310 5.04 0.69 -76.90
CA ASP A 310 3.76 1.39 -77.08
C ASP A 310 3.80 2.46 -78.19
N THR A 311 4.93 3.13 -78.39
CA THR A 311 5.11 4.08 -79.49
C THR A 311 5.19 3.41 -80.87
N ARG A 312 5.64 2.15 -80.93
CA ARG A 312 5.64 1.36 -82.18
C ARG A 312 4.27 0.76 -82.53
N ILE A 313 3.39 0.52 -81.56
CA ILE A 313 2.04 0.00 -81.79
C ILE A 313 1.11 1.12 -82.30
N LYS A 314 1.24 2.35 -81.80
CA LYS A 314 0.42 3.51 -82.24
C LYS A 314 0.76 4.08 -83.62
N ALA A 315 1.87 3.66 -84.24
CA ALA A 315 2.26 4.08 -85.60
C ALA A 315 1.78 3.11 -86.69
N ARG A 316 0.93 2.12 -86.35
CA ARG A 316 0.51 1.04 -87.25
C ARG A 316 -1.01 0.94 -87.47
N ASP A 317 -1.78 1.92 -86.98
CA ASP A 317 -3.20 2.13 -87.30
C ASP A 317 -3.40 3.48 -88.02
#